data_AF-A0A3L7RX51-F1
#
_entry.id   AF-A0A3L7RX51-F1
#
_cell.length_a   1.000
_cell.length_b   1.000
_cell.length_c   1.000
_cell.angle_alpha   90.00
_cell.angle_beta   90.00
_cell.angle_gamma   90.00
#
_symmetry.space_group_name_H-M   'P 1'
#
loop_
_entity.id
_entity.type
_entity.pdbx_description
1 polymer ?
#
loop_
_entity_poly.entity_id
_entity_poly.type
_entity_poly.pdbx_seq_one_letter_code
_entity_poly.pdbx_strand_id
1 'polypeptide(L)'
;MAQIGSDSREEIFDLQRLSKPPVASPALDIPSEGVRAIFFEGVPYRGKPTKVFAYYGLPSRDSQSQRAEKVPGVVLIHGGGGTAFANWVKLWKKTSNSMNATHQHAIEAK
;
A
#
# COMPACT_ATOMS: atom_id res chain seq x y z
N MET A 1 -41.85 -1.11 21.98
CA MET A 1 -40.81 -0.25 22.58
C MET A 1 -39.62 -0.24 21.65
N ALA A 2 -39.46 0.84 20.88
CA ALA A 2 -38.28 1.03 20.03
C ALA A 2 -37.12 1.47 20.94
N GLN A 3 -36.06 0.66 21.01
CA GLN A 3 -34.80 1.09 21.60
C GLN A 3 -34.05 1.88 20.54
N ILE A 4 -34.12 3.20 20.69
CA ILE A 4 -33.32 4.18 19.98
C ILE A 4 -32.03 4.34 20.80
N GLY A 5 -30.87 4.13 20.17
CA GLY A 5 -29.58 4.57 20.72
C GLY A 5 -28.46 3.53 20.66
N SER A 6 -28.01 3.13 19.47
CA SER A 6 -26.60 2.78 19.30
C SER A 6 -25.88 4.04 18.82
N ASP A 7 -24.97 4.56 19.65
CA ASP A 7 -24.14 5.73 19.38
C ASP A 7 -23.49 5.61 17.98
N SER A 8 -23.98 6.40 17.02
CA SER A 8 -23.74 6.23 15.57
C SER A 8 -22.38 6.79 15.12
N ARG A 9 -21.38 6.74 15.98
CA ARG A 9 -19.99 6.98 15.59
C ARG A 9 -19.34 5.62 15.42
N GLU A 10 -19.64 4.96 14.29
CA GLU A 10 -18.63 4.03 13.75
C GLU A 10 -17.33 4.82 13.72
N GLU A 11 -16.32 4.38 14.46
CA GLU A 11 -15.04 5.08 14.50
C GLU A 11 -14.54 5.24 13.07
N ILE A 12 -14.55 6.49 12.57
CA ILE A 12 -14.20 6.83 11.18
C ILE A 12 -12.83 6.23 10.82
N PHE A 13 -11.96 6.01 11.81
CA PHE A 13 -10.73 5.28 11.69
C PHE A 13 -10.59 4.22 12.81
N ASP A 14 -10.91 2.96 12.49
CA ASP A 14 -10.54 1.81 13.32
C ASP A 14 -9.01 1.61 13.25
N LEU A 15 -8.29 2.25 14.17
CA LEU A 15 -6.81 2.25 14.19
C LEU A 15 -6.24 0.86 14.52
N GLN A 16 -6.97 0.02 15.27
CA GLN A 16 -6.52 -1.33 15.59
C GLN A 16 -6.53 -2.23 14.36
N ARG A 17 -7.55 -2.09 13.50
CA ARG A 17 -7.60 -2.77 12.21
C ARG A 17 -6.59 -2.18 11.23
N LEU A 18 -6.52 -0.85 11.10
CA LEU A 18 -5.68 -0.16 10.11
C LEU A 18 -4.17 -0.26 10.38
N SER A 19 -3.76 -0.53 11.63
CA SER A 19 -2.35 -0.74 11.98
C SER A 19 -1.81 -2.13 11.63
N LYS A 20 -2.69 -3.08 11.28
CA LYS A 20 -2.29 -4.43 10.87
C LYS A 20 -1.99 -4.44 9.36
N PRO A 21 -0.91 -5.10 8.92
CA PRO A 21 -0.64 -5.26 7.50
C PRO A 21 -1.80 -5.97 6.79
N PRO A 22 -2.30 -5.46 5.65
CA PRO A 22 -3.34 -6.13 4.88
C PRO A 22 -2.76 -7.37 4.17
N VAL A 23 -3.63 -8.29 3.80
CA VAL A 23 -3.26 -9.40 2.91
C VAL A 23 -2.88 -8.82 1.55
N ALA A 24 -1.70 -9.21 1.06
CA ALA A 24 -1.17 -8.75 -0.23
C ALA A 24 -0.82 -9.94 -1.13
N SER A 25 -1.06 -9.78 -2.43
CA SER A 25 -0.75 -10.75 -3.47
C SER A 25 0.04 -10.10 -4.60
N PRO A 26 0.98 -10.81 -5.25
CA PRO A 26 1.67 -10.30 -6.43
C PRO A 26 0.68 -9.96 -7.56
N ALA A 27 0.92 -8.86 -8.27
CA ALA A 27 0.21 -8.52 -9.50
C ALA A 27 1.03 -8.99 -10.71
N LEU A 28 0.98 -10.30 -10.99
CA LEU A 28 1.88 -10.98 -11.94
C LEU A 28 1.74 -10.47 -13.38
N ASP A 29 0.54 -10.03 -13.77
CA ASP A 29 0.26 -9.57 -15.14
C ASP A 29 0.61 -8.09 -15.36
N ILE A 30 1.15 -7.40 -14.35
CA ILE A 30 1.48 -5.98 -14.43
C ILE A 30 2.99 -5.79 -14.59
N PRO A 31 3.46 -5.17 -15.70
CA PRO A 31 4.87 -4.88 -15.92
C PRO A 31 5.47 -4.07 -14.76
N SER A 32 6.55 -4.57 -14.16
CA SER A 32 7.11 -3.99 -12.93
C SER A 32 8.63 -4.08 -12.85
N GLU A 33 9.32 -3.99 -13.99
CA GLU A 33 10.80 -4.06 -14.04
C GLU A 33 11.46 -3.13 -13.01
N GLY A 34 12.32 -3.66 -12.13
CA GLY A 34 13.08 -2.89 -11.13
C GLY A 34 12.30 -2.46 -9.87
N VAL A 35 11.00 -2.75 -9.80
CA VAL A 35 10.13 -2.61 -8.62
C VAL A 35 9.29 -3.88 -8.47
N ARG A 36 8.31 -3.90 -7.57
CA ARG A 36 7.33 -4.99 -7.47
C ARG A 36 5.92 -4.43 -7.54
N ALA A 37 5.04 -5.12 -8.24
CA ALA A 37 3.63 -4.81 -8.34
C ALA A 37 2.82 -5.76 -7.43
N ILE A 38 1.89 -5.20 -6.65
CA ILE A 38 1.04 -5.96 -5.73
C ILE A 38 -0.40 -5.44 -5.77
N PHE A 39 -1.32 -6.33 -5.40
CA PHE A 39 -2.64 -5.96 -4.90
C PHE A 39 -2.70 -6.24 -3.40
N PHE A 40 -3.41 -5.39 -2.66
CA PHE A 40 -3.77 -5.68 -1.27
C PHE A 40 -5.23 -5.33 -1.01
N GLU A 41 -5.79 -5.91 0.06
CA GLU A 41 -7.19 -5.69 0.43
C GLU A 41 -7.44 -4.25 0.88
N GLY A 42 -8.46 -3.62 0.28
CA GLY A 42 -8.92 -2.29 0.65
C GLY A 42 -10.08 -2.31 1.64
N VAL A 43 -10.53 -1.12 2.04
CA VAL A 43 -11.76 -0.98 2.83
C VAL A 43 -12.96 -1.34 1.94
N PRO A 44 -13.91 -2.19 2.41
CA PRO A 44 -15.10 -2.52 1.63
C PRO A 44 -15.89 -1.28 1.23
N TYR A 45 -16.27 -1.19 -0.03
CA TYR A 45 -17.12 -0.12 -0.53
C TYR A 45 -18.55 -0.63 -0.67
N ARG A 46 -19.49 -0.05 0.10
CA ARG A 46 -20.91 -0.49 0.12
C ARG A 46 -21.06 -1.99 0.34
N GLY A 47 -20.27 -2.53 1.28
CA GLY A 47 -20.26 -3.95 1.62
C GLY A 47 -19.53 -4.86 0.61
N LYS A 48 -19.00 -4.32 -0.49
CA LYS A 48 -18.25 -5.10 -1.49
C LYS A 48 -16.75 -5.05 -1.19
N PRO A 49 -16.03 -6.18 -1.25
CA PRO A 49 -14.57 -6.18 -1.15
C PRO A 49 -13.94 -5.31 -2.23
N THR A 50 -12.87 -4.59 -1.88
CA THR A 50 -12.09 -3.77 -2.81
C THR A 50 -10.63 -4.21 -2.82
N LYS A 51 -9.90 -3.87 -3.88
CA LYS A 51 -8.47 -4.10 -3.97
C LYS A 51 -7.76 -2.78 -4.25
N VAL A 52 -6.55 -2.66 -3.72
CA VAL A 52 -5.68 -1.52 -3.95
C VAL A 52 -4.46 -2.02 -4.69
N PHE A 53 -4.17 -1.40 -5.83
CA PHE A 53 -2.98 -1.69 -6.60
C PHE A 53 -1.82 -0.84 -6.09
N ALA A 54 -0.60 -1.38 -6.07
CA ALA A 54 0.58 -0.59 -5.76
C ALA A 54 1.86 -1.09 -6.40
N TYR A 55 2.76 -0.14 -6.67
CA TYR A 55 4.17 -0.42 -6.87
C TYR A 55 4.93 -0.20 -5.57
N TYR A 56 5.85 -1.11 -5.26
CA TYR A 56 6.79 -0.92 -4.15
C TYR A 56 8.21 -1.32 -4.48
N GLY A 57 9.17 -0.61 -3.90
CA GLY A 57 10.60 -0.86 -4.03
C GLY A 57 11.23 -1.01 -2.66
N LEU A 58 12.07 -2.02 -2.49
CA LEU A 58 13.04 -2.08 -1.40
C LEU A 58 14.42 -1.68 -1.93
N PRO A 59 15.29 -1.11 -1.08
CA PRO A 59 16.67 -0.84 -1.48
C PRO A 59 17.39 -2.13 -1.87
N SER A 60 18.31 -2.02 -2.83
CA SER A 60 19.19 -3.13 -3.18
C SER A 60 20.13 -3.36 -2.00
N ARG A 61 20.07 -4.55 -1.42
CA ARG A 61 20.93 -4.97 -0.32
C ARG A 61 21.86 -6.07 -0.80
N ASP A 62 23.13 -5.94 -0.47
CA ASP A 62 24.10 -7.01 -0.71
C ASP A 62 23.66 -8.25 0.07
N SER A 63 23.85 -9.41 -0.55
CA SER A 63 23.29 -10.71 -0.15
C SER A 63 23.60 -11.16 1.28
N GLN A 64 24.50 -10.48 2.00
CA GLN A 64 24.82 -10.73 3.41
C GLN A 64 23.89 -10.03 4.42
N SER A 65 23.09 -9.04 4.00
CA SER A 65 22.21 -8.25 4.89
C SER A 65 20.72 -8.63 4.79
N GLN A 66 20.43 -9.86 4.31
CA GLN A 66 19.08 -10.39 4.07
C GLN A 66 18.21 -10.56 5.33
N ARG A 67 18.75 -10.29 6.54
CA ARG A 67 17.95 -10.29 7.76
C ARG A 67 17.42 -8.89 8.08
N ALA A 68 16.10 -8.76 7.93
CA ALA A 68 15.20 -8.16 8.92
C ALA A 68 15.52 -6.77 9.51
N GLU A 69 16.37 -5.95 8.89
CA GLU A 69 16.63 -4.61 9.40
C GLU A 69 15.59 -3.63 8.86
N LYS A 70 14.82 -3.01 9.77
CA LYS A 70 13.79 -2.02 9.43
C LYS A 70 14.42 -0.89 8.61
N VAL A 71 13.75 -0.50 7.53
CA VAL A 71 14.10 0.65 6.71
C VAL A 71 13.02 1.71 6.82
N PRO A 72 13.36 3.01 6.76
CA PRO A 72 12.35 4.05 6.65
C PRO A 72 11.47 3.84 5.41
N GLY A 73 10.18 4.13 5.53
CA GLY A 73 9.19 4.01 4.47
C GLY A 73 8.78 5.37 3.91
N VAL A 74 8.68 5.48 2.59
CA VAL A 74 8.11 6.62 1.88
C VAL A 74 6.82 6.17 1.19
N VAL A 75 5.72 6.86 1.48
CA VAL A 75 4.42 6.62 0.84
C VAL A 75 4.16 7.76 -0.14
N LEU A 76 3.92 7.39 -1.40
CA LEU A 76 3.55 8.29 -2.48
C LEU A 76 2.05 8.10 -2.76
N ILE A 77 1.31 9.19 -2.78
CA ILE A 77 -0.14 9.19 -3.03
C ILE A 77 -0.36 10.07 -4.26
N HIS A 78 -1.09 9.55 -5.26
CA HIS A 78 -1.51 10.36 -6.40
C HIS A 78 -2.85 11.04 -6.12
N GLY A 79 -3.13 12.15 -6.79
CA GLY A 79 -4.45 12.81 -6.73
C GLY A 79 -5.54 11.98 -7.42
N GLY A 80 -6.82 12.31 -7.15
CA GLY A 80 -7.97 11.61 -7.75
C GLY A 80 -7.90 11.55 -9.28
N GLY A 81 -8.19 10.37 -9.86
CA GLY A 81 -8.12 10.12 -11.30
C GLY A 81 -6.75 9.70 -11.85
N GLY A 82 -5.71 9.66 -11.00
CA GLY A 82 -4.40 9.12 -11.35
C GLY A 82 -4.28 7.60 -11.23
N THR A 83 -3.13 7.07 -11.63
CA THR A 83 -2.72 5.68 -11.42
C THR A 83 -1.39 5.64 -10.66
N ALA A 84 -0.99 4.45 -10.17
CA ALA A 84 0.33 4.29 -9.57
C ALA A 84 1.41 4.27 -10.66
N PHE A 85 2.52 4.97 -10.46
CA PHE A 85 3.57 5.12 -11.46
C PHE A 85 4.87 4.45 -11.01
N ALA A 86 5.25 3.35 -11.64
CA ALA A 86 6.47 2.61 -11.30
C ALA A 86 7.73 3.50 -11.31
N ASN A 87 7.83 4.45 -12.25
CA ASN A 87 8.98 5.34 -12.39
C ASN A 87 9.17 6.26 -11.17
N TRP A 88 8.09 6.71 -10.54
CA TRP A 88 8.17 7.50 -9.31
C TRP A 88 8.75 6.68 -8.16
N VAL A 89 8.32 5.43 -8.01
CA VAL A 89 8.88 4.50 -7.01
C VAL A 89 10.35 4.22 -7.27
N LYS A 90 10.76 4.02 -8.54
CA LYS A 90 12.17 3.85 -8.92
C LYS A 90 13.03 5.06 -8.58
N LEU A 91 12.53 6.26 -8.86
CA LEU A 91 13.25 7.50 -8.59
C LEU A 91 13.52 7.64 -7.08
N TRP A 92 12.49 7.50 -6.26
CA TRP A 92 12.64 7.59 -4.80
C TRP A 92 13.54 6.51 -4.22
N LYS A 93 13.44 5.26 -4.71
CA LYS A 93 14.38 4.18 -4.36
C LYS A 93 15.82 4.55 -4.69
N LYS A 94 16.08 5.16 -5.85
CA LYS A 94 17.43 5.51 -6.33
C LYS A 94 18.02 6.73 -5.62
N THR A 95 17.23 7.79 -5.47
CA THR A 95 17.70 9.08 -4.92
C THR A 95 17.97 8.99 -3.41
N SER A 96 17.28 8.09 -2.70
CA SER A 96 17.53 7.79 -1.29
C SER A 96 18.62 6.74 -1.10
N ASN A 97 19.85 7.00 -1.55
CA ASN A 97 21.11 6.29 -1.22
C ASN A 97 21.04 4.85 -0.61
N SER A 98 20.23 3.94 -1.18
CA SER A 98 19.95 2.59 -0.66
C SER A 98 19.29 2.43 0.73
N MET A 99 18.57 3.41 1.30
CA MET A 99 18.02 3.26 2.67
C MET A 99 16.49 3.24 2.82
N ASN A 100 15.68 3.61 1.83
CA ASN A 100 14.22 3.69 2.01
C ASN A 100 13.41 2.63 1.25
N ALA A 101 12.37 2.09 1.89
CA ALA A 101 11.27 1.44 1.18
C ALA A 101 10.36 2.51 0.58
N THR A 102 9.94 2.35 -0.67
CA THR A 102 8.99 3.28 -1.31
C THR A 102 7.77 2.53 -1.81
N HIS A 103 6.58 3.10 -1.59
CA HIS A 103 5.32 2.55 -2.02
C HIS A 103 4.45 3.65 -2.65
N GLN A 104 3.91 3.40 -3.84
CA GLN A 104 2.86 4.22 -4.44
C GLN A 104 1.65 3.35 -4.72
N HIS A 105 0.49 3.73 -4.20
CA HIS A 105 -0.76 3.03 -4.45
C HIS A 105 -1.71 3.81 -5.34
N ALA A 106 -2.57 3.06 -6.01
CA ALA A 106 -3.80 3.50 -6.65
C ALA A 106 -4.94 2.61 -6.16
N ILE A 107 -6.07 3.24 -5.82
CA ILE A 107 -7.26 2.50 -5.42
C ILE A 107 -8.00 2.07 -6.69
N GLU A 108 -8.12 0.76 -6.93
CA GLU A 108 -8.99 0.20 -7.96
C GLU A 108 -10.28 -0.30 -7.30
N ALA A 109 -11.34 0.50 -7.36
CA ALA A 109 -12.67 0.00 -7.06
C ALA A 109 -13.19 -0.76 -8.30
N LYS A 110 -13.32 -2.07 -8.20
CA LYS A 110 -14.18 -2.87 -9.09
C LYS A 110 -15.43 -3.29 -8.34
#